data_AF-A0A9Q0IPK9-F1
#
_entry.id   AF-A0A9Q0IPK9-F1
#
_cell.length_a   1.000
_cell.length_b   1.000
_cell.length_c   1.000
_cell.angle_alpha   90.00
_cell.angle_beta   90.00
_cell.angle_gamma   90.00
#
_symmetry.space_group_name_H-M   'P 1'
#
loop_
_entity.id
_entity.type
_entity.pdbx_description
1 polymer ?
#
loop_
_entity_poly.entity_id
_entity_poly.type
_entity_poly.pdbx_seq_one_letter_code
_entity_poly.pdbx_strand_id
1 'polypeptide(L)'
;MAANNAEKNNEKTSSFKHGNNKEPKKPLVIARTPAEEQRLKLERLMRNPDKPAPIPEAPRAWNPRAPPEFVRDVMGSSAGAGSGEFHVYRHLRRREYQRQDFLDKMSDKARQDVDYLDKVEENKKAADERTAKRRLKRDRVKMKKMTAKKAKEDADKEKSSSSSSSGEEDGREAEDDAEAPSFIMGKK
;
A
#
# COMPACT_ATOMS: atom_id res chain seq x y z
N MET A 1 -54.17 42.64 10.69
CA MET A 1 -54.43 41.43 9.88
C MET A 1 -53.14 41.01 9.20
N ALA A 2 -52.50 39.93 9.65
CA ALA A 2 -51.57 39.10 8.88
C ALA A 2 -51.09 37.96 9.80
N ALA A 3 -51.82 36.84 9.76
CA ALA A 3 -51.40 35.60 10.39
C ALA A 3 -50.50 34.85 9.41
N ASN A 4 -49.21 34.71 9.74
CA ASN A 4 -48.29 33.89 8.95
C ASN A 4 -48.32 32.44 9.46
N ASN A 5 -48.89 31.60 8.61
CA ASN A 5 -49.10 30.18 8.75
C ASN A 5 -47.76 29.45 8.54
N ALA A 6 -47.21 28.84 9.59
CA ALA A 6 -46.01 28.01 9.50
C ALA A 6 -46.43 26.55 9.25
N GLU A 7 -46.34 26.13 7.98
CA GLU A 7 -46.57 24.75 7.56
C GLU A 7 -45.54 23.81 8.20
N LYS A 8 -46.05 22.87 9.00
CA LYS A 8 -45.27 21.75 9.56
C LYS A 8 -45.14 20.67 8.48
N ASN A 9 -43.99 20.61 7.82
CA ASN A 9 -43.62 19.49 6.96
C ASN A 9 -43.24 18.27 7.82
N ASN A 10 -44.20 17.36 7.99
CA ASN A 10 -44.00 16.04 8.59
C ASN A 10 -43.73 15.03 7.46
N GLU A 11 -42.48 14.94 7.02
CA GLU A 11 -42.03 13.87 6.13
C GLU A 11 -42.05 12.53 6.89
N LYS A 12 -43.15 11.80 6.68
CA LYS A 12 -43.29 10.40 7.04
C LYS A 12 -42.14 9.60 6.41
N THR A 13 -41.32 9.00 7.26
CA THR A 13 -40.35 7.98 6.88
C THR A 13 -41.07 6.86 6.11
N SER A 14 -40.74 6.73 4.82
CA SER A 14 -41.25 5.67 3.95
C SER A 14 -40.69 4.33 4.41
N SER A 15 -41.50 3.58 5.15
CA SER A 15 -41.20 2.20 5.52
C SER A 15 -41.16 1.35 4.26
N PHE A 16 -39.94 0.99 3.83
CA PHE A 16 -39.69 0.04 2.74
C PHE A 16 -40.29 -1.33 3.10
N LYS A 17 -41.53 -1.55 2.64
CA LYS A 17 -42.23 -2.85 2.68
C LYS A 17 -41.44 -3.85 1.83
N HIS A 18 -40.70 -4.74 2.48
CA HIS A 18 -40.06 -5.86 1.79
C HIS A 18 -41.15 -6.88 1.40
N GLY A 19 -41.46 -6.95 0.11
CA GLY A 19 -42.35 -7.96 -0.45
C GLY A 19 -41.80 -9.36 -0.18
N ASN A 20 -42.54 -10.14 0.61
CA ASN A 20 -42.24 -11.54 0.93
C ASN A 20 -42.59 -12.45 -0.26
N ASN A 21 -41.81 -12.38 -1.35
CA ASN A 21 -41.74 -13.48 -2.31
C ASN A 21 -40.64 -14.43 -1.84
N LYS A 22 -41.01 -15.37 -0.96
CA LYS A 22 -40.11 -16.44 -0.51
C LYS A 22 -39.98 -17.47 -1.64
N GLU A 23 -39.00 -17.26 -2.53
CA GLU A 23 -38.54 -18.32 -3.42
C GLU A 23 -38.17 -19.57 -2.61
N PRO A 24 -38.40 -20.78 -3.16
CA PRO A 24 -38.10 -22.02 -2.45
C PRO A 24 -36.63 -22.04 -2.03
N LYS A 25 -36.38 -22.38 -0.76
CA LYS A 25 -35.03 -22.44 -0.19
C LYS A 25 -34.23 -23.50 -0.96
N LYS A 26 -33.33 -23.05 -1.85
CA LYS A 26 -32.40 -23.93 -2.55
C LYS A 26 -31.61 -24.76 -1.50
N PRO A 27 -31.34 -26.05 -1.77
CA PRO A 27 -30.62 -26.90 -0.81
C PRO A 27 -29.24 -26.30 -0.51
N LEU A 28 -28.77 -26.42 0.74
CA LEU A 28 -27.42 -25.99 1.12
C LEU A 28 -26.40 -26.87 0.40
N VAL A 29 -25.81 -26.34 -0.68
CA VAL A 29 -24.68 -26.96 -1.37
C VAL A 29 -23.42 -26.57 -0.60
N ILE A 30 -22.80 -27.54 0.06
CA ILE A 30 -21.48 -27.38 0.67
C ILE A 30 -20.46 -27.40 -0.49
N ALA A 31 -19.74 -26.30 -0.67
CA ALA A 31 -18.69 -26.22 -1.68
C ALA A 31 -17.54 -27.18 -1.33
N ARG A 32 -17.11 -27.99 -2.31
CA ARG A 32 -15.96 -28.90 -2.20
C ARG A 32 -14.70 -28.28 -2.81
N THR A 33 -14.86 -27.30 -3.70
CA THR A 33 -13.77 -26.62 -4.40
C THR A 33 -13.86 -25.10 -4.21
N PRO A 34 -12.75 -24.35 -4.27
CA PRO A 34 -12.77 -22.88 -4.20
C PRO A 34 -13.56 -22.26 -5.36
N ALA A 35 -13.59 -22.92 -6.52
CA ALA A 35 -14.40 -22.50 -7.66
C ALA A 35 -15.91 -22.59 -7.36
N GLU A 36 -16.36 -23.62 -6.65
CA GLU A 36 -17.76 -23.75 -6.22
C GLU A 36 -18.15 -22.67 -5.20
N GLU A 37 -17.26 -22.29 -4.27
CA GLU A 37 -17.52 -21.18 -3.35
C GLU A 37 -17.72 -19.85 -4.08
N GLN A 38 -16.87 -19.58 -5.06
CA GLN A 38 -17.00 -18.39 -5.91
C GLN A 38 -18.30 -18.43 -6.72
N ARG A 39 -18.65 -19.58 -7.30
CA ARG A 39 -19.91 -19.76 -8.03
C ARG A 39 -21.12 -19.46 -7.13
N LEU A 40 -21.14 -19.97 -5.90
CA LEU A 40 -22.23 -19.70 -4.95
C LEU A 40 -22.30 -18.22 -4.54
N LYS A 41 -21.16 -17.55 -4.35
CA LYS A 41 -21.09 -16.10 -4.08
C LYS A 41 -21.58 -15.28 -5.27
N LEU A 42 -21.22 -15.68 -6.49
CA LEU A 42 -21.67 -15.06 -7.73
C LEU A 42 -23.18 -15.25 -7.94
N GLU A 43 -23.70 -16.47 -7.78
CA GLU A 43 -25.15 -16.75 -7.84
C GLU A 43 -25.93 -15.92 -6.81
N ARG A 44 -25.36 -15.69 -5.62
CA ARG A 44 -25.95 -14.81 -4.60
C ARG A 44 -25.97 -13.34 -5.03
N LEU A 45 -24.90 -12.87 -5.67
CA LEU A 45 -24.80 -11.48 -6.14
C LEU A 45 -25.69 -11.23 -7.35
N MET A 46 -25.70 -12.16 -8.31
CA MET A 46 -26.52 -12.11 -9.53
C MET A 46 -28.01 -12.30 -9.28
N ARG A 47 -28.42 -12.77 -8.09
CA ARG A 47 -29.84 -12.81 -7.69
C ARG A 47 -30.47 -11.41 -7.70
N ASN A 48 -29.68 -10.37 -7.42
CA ASN A 48 -30.13 -8.98 -7.43
C ASN A 48 -29.09 -8.11 -8.15
N PRO A 49 -29.12 -8.03 -9.50
CA PRO A 49 -28.10 -7.31 -10.26
C PRO A 49 -28.17 -5.78 -10.05
N ASP A 50 -29.34 -5.25 -9.72
CA ASP A 50 -29.53 -3.80 -9.50
C ASP A 50 -28.97 -3.31 -8.15
N LYS A 51 -28.68 -4.22 -7.21
CA LYS A 51 -28.14 -3.84 -5.90
C LYS A 51 -26.61 -3.71 -6.01
N PRO A 52 -26.03 -2.54 -5.70
CA PRO A 52 -24.58 -2.38 -5.73
C PRO A 52 -23.92 -3.36 -4.75
N ALA A 53 -22.82 -3.99 -5.20
CA ALA A 53 -22.06 -4.90 -4.37
C ALA A 53 -21.43 -4.13 -3.19
N PRO A 54 -21.55 -4.61 -1.94
CA PRO A 54 -20.89 -3.98 -0.80
C PRO A 54 -19.38 -4.25 -0.88
N ILE A 55 -18.64 -3.31 -1.45
CA ILE A 55 -17.18 -3.30 -1.41
C ILE A 55 -16.78 -2.70 -0.05
N PRO A 56 -16.11 -3.45 0.84
CA PRO A 56 -15.68 -2.91 2.11
C PRO A 56 -14.64 -1.82 1.90
N GLU A 57 -14.84 -0.68 2.52
CA GLU A 57 -13.80 0.34 2.65
C GLU A 57 -12.66 -0.19 3.56
N ALA A 58 -11.49 0.44 3.46
CA ALA A 58 -10.33 0.06 4.27
C ALA A 58 -10.71 0.03 5.76
N PRO A 59 -10.29 -1.01 6.51
CA PRO A 59 -10.65 -1.13 7.91
C PRO A 59 -10.13 0.08 8.68
N ARG A 60 -11.06 0.82 9.32
CA ARG A 60 -10.70 1.97 10.14
C ARG A 60 -9.85 1.49 11.32
N ALA A 61 -8.65 2.05 11.45
CA ALA A 61 -7.79 1.77 12.60
C ALA A 61 -8.50 2.15 13.91
N TRP A 62 -8.27 1.36 14.96
CA TRP A 62 -8.75 1.71 16.29
C TRP A 62 -8.03 2.97 16.77
N ASN A 63 -8.79 3.98 17.19
CA ASN A 63 -8.27 5.24 17.72
C ASN A 63 -8.88 5.44 19.11
N PRO A 64 -8.10 5.75 20.16
CA PRO A 64 -8.65 6.11 21.47
C PRO A 64 -9.74 7.18 21.31
N ARG A 65 -10.83 7.00 22.08
CA ARG A 65 -11.92 8.00 22.09
C ARG A 65 -11.40 9.28 22.72
N ALA A 66 -11.72 10.41 22.10
CA ALA A 66 -11.42 11.72 22.66
C ALA A 66 -12.05 11.83 24.08
N PRO A 67 -11.35 12.45 25.04
CA PRO A 67 -11.93 12.71 26.34
C PRO A 67 -13.16 13.63 26.19
N PRO A 68 -14.21 13.45 27.00
CA PRO A 68 -15.36 14.34 26.97
C PRO A 68 -14.95 15.74 27.45
N GLU A 69 -15.41 16.78 26.73
CA GLU A 69 -15.12 18.19 27.04
C GLU A 69 -15.58 18.61 28.45
N PHE A 70 -16.79 18.19 28.84
CA PHE A 70 -17.36 18.52 30.14
C PHE A 70 -17.83 17.27 30.86
N VAL A 71 -17.34 17.10 32.09
CA VAL A 71 -17.86 16.11 33.03
C VAL A 71 -18.91 16.82 33.89
N ARG A 72 -20.16 16.36 33.82
CA ARG A 72 -21.29 16.99 34.53
C ARG A 72 -21.39 16.54 35.99
N ASP A 73 -20.86 15.36 36.29
CA ASP A 73 -21.13 14.65 37.55
C ASP A 73 -19.96 14.80 38.54
N VAL A 74 -19.27 15.94 38.51
CA VAL A 74 -18.11 16.20 39.37
C VAL A 74 -18.58 16.54 40.78
N MET A 75 -18.26 15.67 41.74
CA MET A 75 -18.50 15.92 43.16
C MET A 75 -17.47 16.92 43.71
N GLY A 76 -17.82 17.70 44.74
CA GLY A 76 -16.96 18.77 45.29
C GLY A 76 -15.59 18.28 45.77
N SER A 77 -14.57 19.15 45.69
CA SER A 77 -13.17 18.77 45.92
C SER A 77 -12.85 18.26 47.34
N SER A 78 -13.65 18.64 48.34
CA SER A 78 -13.52 18.17 49.72
C SER A 78 -14.48 17.03 50.09
N ALA A 79 -15.28 16.55 49.13
CA ALA A 79 -16.18 15.43 49.36
C ALA A 79 -15.39 14.12 49.52
N GLY A 80 -15.86 13.22 50.39
CA GLY A 80 -15.24 11.93 50.63
C GLY A 80 -15.38 10.97 49.43
N ALA A 81 -14.67 9.84 49.47
CA ALA A 81 -14.75 8.81 48.44
C ALA A 81 -16.16 8.15 48.42
N GLY A 82 -16.89 8.33 47.33
CA GLY A 82 -18.17 7.65 47.10
C GLY A 82 -18.00 6.19 46.69
N SER A 83 -19.07 5.40 46.77
CA SER A 83 -19.06 3.98 46.37
C SER A 83 -18.76 3.75 44.88
N GLY A 84 -19.07 4.73 44.03
CA GLY A 84 -18.82 4.68 42.58
C GLY A 84 -17.40 5.10 42.15
N GLU A 85 -16.64 5.76 43.03
CA GLU A 85 -15.36 6.38 42.67
C GLU A 85 -14.32 5.36 42.20
N PHE A 86 -14.32 4.16 42.80
CA PHE A 86 -13.46 3.06 42.37
C PHE A 86 -13.70 2.66 40.91
N HIS A 87 -14.96 2.61 40.47
CA HIS A 87 -15.28 2.26 39.10
C HIS A 87 -14.95 3.38 38.12
N VAL A 88 -15.13 4.63 38.51
CA VAL A 88 -14.68 5.79 37.72
C VAL A 88 -13.18 5.70 37.46
N TYR A 89 -12.36 5.51 38.51
CA TYR A 89 -10.92 5.33 38.37
C TYR A 89 -10.55 4.11 37.50
N ARG A 90 -11.22 2.97 37.68
CA ARG A 90 -10.98 1.77 36.87
C ARG A 90 -11.20 2.03 35.37
N HIS A 91 -12.28 2.72 35.01
CA HIS A 91 -12.58 3.06 33.62
C HIS A 91 -11.62 4.11 33.07
N LEU A 92 -11.26 5.13 33.87
CA LEU A 92 -10.30 6.16 33.50
C LEU A 92 -8.91 5.57 33.25
N ARG A 93 -8.41 4.75 34.17
CA ARG A 93 -7.11 4.08 34.07
C ARG A 93 -7.03 3.17 32.85
N ARG A 94 -8.08 2.37 32.59
CA ARG A 94 -8.14 1.53 31.39
C ARG A 94 -8.10 2.37 30.12
N ARG A 95 -8.87 3.46 30.06
CA ARG A 95 -8.88 4.38 28.91
C ARG A 95 -7.50 4.99 28.69
N GLU A 96 -6.84 5.40 29.76
CA GLU A 96 -5.52 6.04 29.70
C GLU A 96 -4.43 5.06 29.27
N TYR A 97 -4.42 3.83 29.78
CA TYR A 97 -3.48 2.80 29.33
C TYR A 97 -3.66 2.45 27.86
N GLN A 98 -4.90 2.34 27.40
CA GLN A 98 -5.19 2.12 25.98
C GLN A 98 -4.74 3.30 25.11
N ARG A 99 -4.86 4.54 25.61
CA ARG A 99 -4.38 5.74 24.92
C ARG A 99 -2.86 5.75 24.84
N GLN A 100 -2.16 5.45 25.93
CA GLN A 100 -0.71 5.42 25.99
C GLN A 100 -0.13 4.32 25.09
N ASP A 101 -0.63 3.09 25.22
CA ASP A 101 -0.24 1.95 24.37
C ASP A 101 -0.46 2.22 22.87
N PHE A 102 -1.54 2.92 22.53
CA PHE A 102 -1.78 3.36 21.16
C PHE A 102 -0.75 4.39 20.68
N LEU A 103 -0.43 5.39 21.51
CA LEU A 103 0.56 6.41 21.17
C LEU A 103 1.95 5.81 20.99
N ASP A 104 2.34 4.91 21.89
CA ASP A 104 3.62 4.21 21.84
C ASP A 104 3.72 3.38 20.55
N LYS A 105 2.71 2.54 20.25
CA LYS A 105 2.64 1.74 19.02
C LYS A 105 2.66 2.59 17.74
N MET A 106 1.95 3.72 17.72
CA MET A 106 1.96 4.63 16.58
C MET A 106 3.33 5.26 16.38
N SER A 107 4.01 5.64 17.47
CA SER A 107 5.35 6.22 17.42
C SER A 107 6.39 5.22 16.93
N ASP A 108 6.33 3.97 17.42
CA ASP A 108 7.24 2.90 17.02
C ASP A 108 7.04 2.52 15.56
N LYS A 109 5.77 2.42 15.11
CA LYS A 109 5.45 2.17 13.71
C LYS A 109 5.98 3.29 12.81
N ALA A 110 5.74 4.54 13.18
CA ALA A 110 6.23 5.68 12.40
C ALA A 110 7.76 5.69 12.27
N ARG A 111 8.48 5.38 13.35
CA ARG A 111 9.95 5.24 13.32
C ARG A 111 10.39 4.12 12.39
N GLN A 112 9.78 2.94 12.51
CA GLN A 112 10.10 1.79 11.66
C GLN A 112 9.80 2.05 10.18
N ASP A 113 8.71 2.77 9.88
CA ASP A 113 8.34 3.12 8.51
C ASP A 113 9.36 4.10 7.90
N VAL A 114 9.83 5.09 8.66
CA VAL A 114 10.91 6.01 8.22
C VAL A 114 12.21 5.26 7.99
N ASP A 115 12.66 4.46 8.97
CA ASP A 115 13.89 3.66 8.85
C ASP A 115 13.85 2.70 7.66
N TYR A 116 12.66 2.16 7.34
CA TYR A 116 12.46 1.29 6.18
C TYR A 116 12.57 2.07 4.87
N LEU A 117 11.92 3.22 4.78
CA LEU A 117 11.98 4.06 3.58
C LEU A 117 13.41 4.53 3.31
N ASP A 118 14.13 4.98 4.34
CA ASP A 118 15.53 5.40 4.22
C ASP A 118 16.41 4.25 3.70
N LYS A 119 16.28 3.04 4.26
CA LYS A 119 17.00 1.86 3.77
C LYS A 119 16.66 1.51 2.33
N VAL A 120 15.39 1.63 1.93
CA VAL A 120 14.96 1.38 0.55
C VAL A 120 15.57 2.41 -0.40
N GLU A 121 15.62 3.68 -0.01
CA GLU A 121 16.24 4.74 -0.80
C GLU A 121 17.75 4.55 -0.94
N GLU A 122 18.45 4.20 0.13
CA GLU A 122 19.89 3.90 0.11
C GLU A 122 20.19 2.73 -0.83
N ASN A 123 19.41 1.66 -0.75
CA ASN A 123 19.55 0.50 -1.63
C ASN A 123 19.31 0.87 -3.11
N LYS A 124 18.30 1.71 -3.39
CA LYS A 124 18.04 2.22 -4.74
C LYS A 124 19.20 3.07 -5.25
N LYS A 125 19.69 4.02 -4.44
CA LYS A 125 20.85 4.87 -4.78
C LYS A 125 22.10 4.02 -5.06
N ALA A 126 22.39 3.03 -4.23
CA ALA A 126 23.52 2.13 -4.42
C ALA A 126 23.40 1.30 -5.71
N ALA A 127 22.19 0.79 -6.02
CA ALA A 127 21.93 0.06 -7.27
C ALA A 127 22.06 0.97 -8.50
N ASP A 128 21.58 2.20 -8.43
CA ASP A 128 21.66 3.19 -9.50
C ASP A 128 23.10 3.64 -9.74
N GLU A 129 23.90 3.87 -8.69
CA GLU A 129 25.32 4.20 -8.82
C GLU A 129 26.11 3.06 -9.48
N ARG A 130 25.88 1.81 -9.07
CA ARG A 130 26.49 0.63 -9.70
C ARG A 130 26.08 0.54 -11.18
N THR A 131 24.81 0.75 -11.48
CA THR A 131 24.27 0.70 -12.84
C THR A 131 24.80 1.85 -13.71
N ALA A 132 24.90 3.06 -13.17
CA ALA A 132 25.43 4.24 -13.84
C ALA A 132 26.92 4.08 -14.16
N LYS A 133 27.73 3.61 -13.20
CA LYS A 133 29.15 3.28 -13.44
C LYS A 133 29.30 2.26 -14.57
N ARG A 134 28.50 1.18 -14.57
CA ARG A 134 28.49 0.15 -15.64
C ARG A 134 27.98 0.70 -16.98
N ARG A 135 27.00 1.61 -16.97
CA ARG A 135 26.47 2.28 -18.17
C ARG A 135 27.54 3.19 -18.80
N LEU A 136 28.18 4.05 -17.99
CA LEU A 136 29.26 4.93 -18.44
C LEU A 136 30.43 4.16 -19.07
N LYS A 137 30.82 3.01 -18.48
CA LYS A 137 31.83 2.12 -19.07
C LYS A 137 31.41 1.63 -20.46
N ARG A 138 30.17 1.11 -20.60
CA ARG A 138 29.63 0.64 -21.89
C ARG A 138 29.53 1.76 -22.93
N ASP A 139 29.09 2.94 -22.54
CA ASP A 139 28.94 4.07 -23.46
C ASP A 139 30.31 4.59 -23.94
N ARG A 140 31.33 4.62 -23.06
CA ARG A 140 32.72 4.90 -23.48
C ARG A 140 33.21 3.89 -24.52
N VAL A 141 32.96 2.60 -24.33
CA VAL A 141 33.34 1.55 -25.31
C VAL A 141 32.56 1.71 -26.62
N LYS A 142 31.25 2.00 -26.57
CA LYS A 142 30.45 2.27 -27.77
C LYS A 142 30.96 3.47 -28.54
N MET A 143 31.27 4.59 -27.86
CA MET A 143 31.80 5.79 -28.51
C MET A 143 33.14 5.50 -29.19
N LYS A 144 34.07 4.79 -28.51
CA LYS A 144 35.34 4.36 -29.13
C LYS A 144 35.14 3.47 -30.36
N LYS A 145 34.19 2.52 -30.31
CA LYS A 145 33.86 1.67 -31.47
C LYS A 145 33.25 2.48 -32.62
N MET A 146 32.40 3.45 -32.33
CA MET A 146 31.81 4.32 -33.35
C MET A 146 32.85 5.24 -33.99
N THR A 147 33.76 5.82 -33.20
CA THR A 147 34.86 6.63 -33.75
C THR A 147 35.83 5.80 -34.56
N ALA A 148 36.15 4.57 -34.14
CA ALA A 148 37.00 3.66 -34.91
C ALA A 148 36.33 3.21 -36.22
N LYS A 149 35.01 2.96 -36.22
CA LYS A 149 34.25 2.66 -37.45
C LYS A 149 34.24 3.84 -38.41
N LYS A 150 33.97 5.06 -37.92
CA LYS A 150 34.04 6.28 -38.75
C LYS A 150 35.44 6.50 -39.31
N ALA A 151 36.48 6.38 -38.49
CA ALA A 151 37.86 6.48 -38.95
C ALA A 151 38.20 5.40 -39.99
N LYS A 152 37.64 4.18 -39.88
CA LYS A 152 37.77 3.14 -40.92
C LYS A 152 36.98 3.47 -42.18
N GLU A 153 35.76 3.99 -42.10
CA GLU A 153 34.98 4.43 -43.28
C GLU A 153 35.63 5.62 -44.00
N ASP A 154 36.17 6.58 -43.25
CA ASP A 154 36.92 7.71 -43.80
C ASP A 154 38.25 7.23 -44.40
N ALA A 155 38.94 6.31 -43.72
CA ALA A 155 40.14 5.68 -44.28
C ALA A 155 39.83 4.82 -45.51
N ASP A 156 38.67 4.14 -45.60
CA ASP A 156 38.26 3.33 -46.76
C ASP A 156 37.80 4.22 -47.93
N LYS A 157 37.24 5.41 -47.65
CA LYS A 157 37.03 6.47 -48.65
C LYS A 157 38.34 7.07 -49.17
N GLU A 158 39.40 7.10 -48.36
CA GLU A 158 40.74 7.49 -48.83
C GLU A 158 41.55 6.29 -49.39
N LYS A 159 41.21 5.04 -49.02
CA LYS A 159 41.86 3.77 -49.46
C LYS A 159 41.31 3.15 -50.74
N SER A 160 40.46 3.85 -51.50
CA SER A 160 40.45 3.70 -52.96
C SER A 160 41.75 4.22 -53.60
N SER A 161 42.77 4.60 -52.81
CA SER A 161 44.10 4.98 -53.30
C SER A 161 45.34 4.29 -52.69
N SER A 162 45.32 3.53 -51.56
CA SER A 162 46.53 2.76 -51.14
C SER A 162 46.40 1.82 -49.93
N SER A 163 46.35 0.50 -50.19
CA SER A 163 46.83 -0.69 -49.42
C SER A 163 47.09 -0.71 -47.88
N SER A 164 46.57 -1.77 -47.22
CA SER A 164 47.11 -2.64 -46.14
C SER A 164 47.56 -2.14 -44.74
N SER A 165 47.64 -3.11 -43.81
CA SER A 165 48.27 -3.17 -42.44
C SER A 165 47.43 -2.66 -41.24
N SER A 166 46.85 -3.54 -40.40
CA SER A 166 47.40 -4.29 -39.22
C SER A 166 47.56 -3.44 -37.95
N GLY A 167 47.00 -3.87 -36.81
CA GLY A 167 47.17 -3.20 -35.51
C GLY A 167 46.24 -3.65 -34.39
N GLU A 168 46.59 -4.79 -33.79
CA GLU A 168 46.55 -5.21 -32.37
C GLU A 168 45.39 -4.81 -31.42
N GLU A 169 44.82 -5.86 -30.79
CA GLU A 169 43.78 -5.81 -29.76
C GLU A 169 44.41 -5.76 -28.35
N ASP A 170 44.28 -4.64 -27.62
CA ASP A 170 44.59 -4.54 -26.18
C ASP A 170 43.34 -4.92 -25.36
N GLY A 171 43.24 -6.21 -25.03
CA GLY A 171 42.24 -6.78 -24.15
C GLY A 171 42.58 -6.51 -22.68
N ARG A 172 42.11 -5.38 -22.15
CA ARG A 172 42.11 -5.16 -20.69
C ARG A 172 40.88 -5.79 -20.07
N GLU A 173 41.05 -7.04 -19.64
CA GLU A 173 40.17 -7.73 -18.70
C GLU A 173 40.14 -6.94 -17.39
N ALA A 174 39.10 -6.13 -17.23
CA ALA A 174 38.75 -5.59 -15.93
C ALA A 174 37.97 -6.68 -15.22
N GLU A 175 38.70 -7.50 -14.44
CA GLU A 175 38.24 -8.35 -13.34
C GLU A 175 36.72 -8.33 -13.17
N ASP A 176 36.07 -9.35 -13.73
CA ASP A 176 34.66 -9.65 -13.53
C ASP A 176 34.46 -10.00 -12.04
N ASP A 177 34.27 -8.98 -11.21
CA ASP A 177 33.62 -9.09 -9.91
C ASP A 177 32.11 -9.30 -10.12
N ALA A 178 31.81 -10.37 -10.86
CA ALA A 178 30.51 -10.97 -11.00
C ALA A 178 30.30 -11.84 -9.75
N GLU A 179 30.06 -11.17 -8.62
CA GLU A 179 29.42 -11.80 -7.48
C GLU A 179 28.17 -12.52 -8.00
N ALA A 180 28.19 -13.84 -7.85
CA ALA A 180 27.34 -14.77 -8.56
C ALA A 180 25.86 -14.35 -8.51
N PRO A 181 25.08 -14.57 -9.59
CA PRO A 181 23.64 -14.33 -9.55
C PRO A 181 23.03 -15.16 -8.43
N SER A 182 22.60 -14.51 -7.35
CA SER A 182 22.03 -15.10 -6.13
C SER A 182 20.63 -15.71 -6.33
N PHE A 183 20.25 -16.02 -7.58
CA PHE A 183 18.99 -16.62 -7.93
C PHE A 183 19.18 -18.10 -8.30
N ILE A 184 19.30 -18.94 -7.26
CA ILE A 184 19.15 -20.39 -7.42
C ILE A 184 17.65 -20.64 -7.52
N MET A 185 17.14 -20.72 -8.74
CA MET A 185 15.78 -21.22 -8.99
C MET A 185 15.79 -22.69 -8.59
N GLY A 186 15.21 -23.01 -7.42
CA GLY A 186 14.99 -24.38 -6.96
C GLY A 186 14.30 -25.16 -8.06
N LYS A 187 15.01 -26.14 -8.61
CA LYS A 187 14.48 -27.09 -9.59
C LYS A 187 13.44 -27.94 -8.84
N LYS A 188 12.22 -28.00 -9.39
CA LYS A 188 11.09 -28.81 -8.90
C LYS A 188 11.51 -30.25 -8.61
#